data_AF-A0A6N9Q853-F1
#
_entry.id   AF-A0A6N9Q853-F1
#
_cell.length_a   1.000
_cell.length_b   1.000
_cell.length_c   1.000
_cell.angle_alpha   90.00
_cell.angle_beta   90.00
_cell.angle_gamma   90.00
#
_symmetry.space_group_name_H-M   'P 1'
#
loop_
_entity.id
_entity.type
_entity.pdbx_description
1 polymer ?
#
loop_
_entity_poly.entity_id
_entity_poly.type
_entity_poly.pdbx_seq_one_letter_code
_entity_poly.pdbx_strand_id
1 'polypeptide(L)'
;MMNKKALGVVIQTYRKEKKLKQHELSDTTGLSRNYISDIENGRYAPSIDALLKLANALDVDLNMLKMTEIQYFDKCSETRKHGDRKC
;
A
#
# COMPACT_ATOMS: atom_id res chain seq x y z
N MET A 1 12.20 -16.39 -1.54
CA MET A 1 11.51 -16.32 -0.22
C MET A 1 10.99 -14.89 -0.06
N MET A 2 9.69 -14.67 0.24
CA MET A 2 9.14 -13.31 0.39
C MET A 2 9.79 -12.57 1.57
N ASN A 3 10.32 -11.38 1.35
CA ASN A 3 10.87 -10.54 2.41
C ASN A 3 9.76 -9.68 3.04
N LYS A 4 9.11 -10.23 4.07
CA LYS A 4 8.01 -9.57 4.82
C LYS A 4 8.41 -8.22 5.41
N LYS A 5 9.66 -8.09 5.86
CA LYS A 5 10.16 -6.87 6.49
C LYS A 5 10.33 -5.74 5.47
N ALA A 6 10.85 -6.06 4.28
CA ALA A 6 10.93 -5.09 3.18
C ALA A 6 9.54 -4.58 2.77
N LEU A 7 8.57 -5.50 2.61
CA LEU A 7 7.17 -5.14 2.31
C LEU A 7 6.57 -4.23 3.39
N GLY A 8 6.75 -4.59 4.67
CA GLY A 8 6.27 -3.79 5.80
C GLY A 8 6.83 -2.36 5.82
N VAL A 9 8.12 -2.21 5.50
CA VAL A 9 8.76 -0.89 5.38
C VAL A 9 8.15 -0.08 4.24
N VAL A 10 7.93 -0.69 3.07
CA VAL A 10 7.31 0.01 1.93
C VAL A 10 5.90 0.50 2.27
N ILE A 11 5.06 -0.36 2.85
CA ILE A 11 3.70 -0.02 3.30
C ILE A 11 3.75 1.13 4.31
N GLN A 12 4.67 1.07 5.28
CA GLN A 12 4.84 2.11 6.28
C GLN A 12 5.27 3.44 5.65
N THR A 13 6.16 3.42 4.66
CA THR A 13 6.63 4.62 3.96
C THR A 13 5.48 5.33 3.27
N TYR A 14 4.71 4.63 2.42
CA TYR A 14 3.56 5.22 1.73
C TYR A 14 2.48 5.71 2.70
N ARG A 15 2.24 4.99 3.80
CA ARG A 15 1.32 5.46 4.84
C ARG A 15 1.77 6.81 5.42
N LYS A 16 3.07 6.94 5.72
CA LYS A 16 3.65 8.18 6.27
C LYS A 16 3.66 9.31 5.25
N GLU A 17 3.89 9.02 3.97
CA GLU A 17 3.81 10.01 2.87
C GLU A 17 2.40 10.60 2.76
N LYS A 18 1.37 9.76 2.90
CA LYS A 18 -0.03 10.20 3.01
C LYS A 18 -0.40 10.82 4.36
N LYS A 19 0.55 10.93 5.30
CA LYS A 19 0.37 11.45 6.66
C LYS A 19 -0.71 10.70 7.47
N LEU A 20 -0.96 9.44 7.14
CA LEU A 20 -1.95 8.61 7.82
C LEU A 20 -1.35 7.97 9.07
N LYS A 21 -2.12 7.94 10.15
CA LYS A 21 -1.90 7.09 11.31
C LYS A 21 -2.38 5.67 10.98
N GLN A 22 -1.90 4.68 11.73
CA GLN A 22 -2.30 3.28 11.52
C GLN A 22 -3.80 3.04 11.73
N HIS A 23 -4.46 3.82 12.61
CA HIS A 23 -5.91 3.70 12.78
C HIS A 23 -6.68 4.28 11.58
N GLU A 24 -6.22 5.39 11.00
CA GLU A 24 -6.86 5.98 9.81
C GLU A 24 -6.73 5.04 8.59
N LEU A 25 -5.59 4.36 8.45
CA LEU A 25 -5.45 3.29 7.45
C LEU A 25 -6.34 2.08 7.75
N SER A 26 -6.52 1.72 9.02
CA SER A 26 -7.46 0.69 9.46
C SER A 26 -8.89 1.03 9.05
N ASP A 27 -9.33 2.26 9.31
CA ASP A 27 -10.66 2.74 8.99
C ASP A 27 -10.92 2.71 7.47
N THR A 28 -9.89 3.01 6.67
CA THR A 28 -10.00 3.04 5.20
C THR A 28 -9.98 1.64 4.58
N THR A 29 -9.18 0.72 5.15
CA THR A 29 -8.99 -0.63 4.58
C THR A 29 -9.94 -1.67 5.16
N GLY A 30 -10.59 -1.38 6.29
CA GLY A 30 -11.35 -2.34 7.08
C GLY A 30 -10.47 -3.41 7.77
N LEU A 31 -9.15 -3.26 7.70
CA LEU A 31 -8.20 -4.14 8.39
C LEU A 31 -7.98 -3.64 9.82
N SER A 32 -7.77 -4.54 10.77
CA SER A 32 -7.52 -4.10 12.14
C SER A 32 -6.20 -3.32 12.25
N ARG A 33 -6.18 -2.27 13.09
CA ARG A 33 -4.95 -1.52 13.41
C ARG A 33 -3.79 -2.44 13.82
N ASN A 34 -4.06 -3.47 14.61
CA ASN A 34 -3.04 -4.43 15.05
C ASN A 34 -2.45 -5.21 13.86
N TYR A 35 -3.30 -5.65 12.94
CA TYR A 35 -2.87 -6.34 11.73
C TYR A 35 -2.01 -5.44 10.83
N ILE A 36 -2.38 -4.16 10.67
CA ILE A 36 -1.57 -3.17 9.96
C ILE A 36 -0.20 -3.00 10.62
N SER A 37 -0.16 -2.86 11.96
CA SER A 37 1.10 -2.77 12.71
C SER A 37 1.95 -4.03 12.54
N ASP A 38 1.34 -5.21 12.55
CA ASP A 38 2.01 -6.48 12.33
C ASP A 38 2.63 -6.59 10.94
N ILE A 39 1.93 -6.13 9.91
CA ILE A 39 2.42 -6.08 8.52
C ILE A 39 3.59 -5.11 8.41
N GLU A 40 3.46 -3.89 8.94
CA GLU A 40 4.53 -2.88 8.89
C GLU A 40 5.82 -3.32 9.59
N ASN A 41 5.70 -4.12 10.65
CA ASN A 41 6.84 -4.69 11.37
C ASN A 41 7.35 -6.00 10.74
N GLY A 42 6.73 -6.50 9.69
CA GLY A 42 7.09 -7.76 9.02
C GLY A 42 6.79 -9.02 9.84
N ARG A 43 5.93 -8.93 10.86
CA ARG A 43 5.51 -10.07 11.69
C ARG A 43 4.60 -11.01 10.91
N TYR A 44 3.74 -10.46 10.05
CA TYR A 44 2.83 -11.22 9.21
C TYR A 44 3.00 -10.88 7.73
N ALA A 45 2.78 -11.89 6.89
CA ALA A 45 2.60 -11.69 5.45
C ALA A 45 1.10 -11.43 5.20
N PRO A 46 0.71 -10.30 4.61
CA PRO A 46 -0.66 -10.06 4.25
C PRO A 46 -1.17 -11.04 3.18
N SER A 47 -2.46 -11.33 3.17
CA SER A 47 -3.11 -12.04 2.06
C SER A 47 -3.19 -11.14 0.82
N ILE A 48 -3.44 -11.73 -0.35
CA ILE A 48 -3.64 -10.97 -1.59
C ILE A 48 -4.77 -9.94 -1.40
N ASP A 49 -5.90 -10.32 -0.80
CA ASP A 49 -7.01 -9.40 -0.51
C ASP A 49 -6.60 -8.23 0.41
N ALA A 50 -5.84 -8.50 1.46
CA ALA A 50 -5.33 -7.45 2.35
C ALA A 50 -4.38 -6.50 1.61
N LEU A 51 -3.56 -7.02 0.70
CA LEU A 51 -2.67 -6.22 -0.15
C LEU A 51 -3.43 -5.36 -1.15
N LEU A 52 -4.49 -5.89 -1.78
CA LEU A 52 -5.37 -5.09 -2.64
C LEU A 52 -5.99 -3.92 -1.86
N LYS A 53 -6.49 -4.18 -0.66
CA LYS A 53 -7.04 -3.14 0.23
C LYS A 53 -6.00 -2.08 0.59
N LEU A 54 -4.80 -2.50 0.97
CA LEU A 54 -3.70 -1.60 1.31
C LEU A 54 -3.24 -0.78 0.09
N ALA A 55 -3.08 -1.40 -1.07
CA ALA A 55 -2.72 -0.75 -2.33
C ALA A 55 -3.73 0.34 -2.70
N ASN A 56 -5.03 0.01 -2.65
CA ASN A 56 -6.11 0.96 -2.94
C ASN A 56 -6.13 2.13 -1.94
N ALA A 57 -6.01 1.86 -0.63
CA ALA A 57 -6.01 2.90 0.38
C ALA A 57 -4.76 3.80 0.30
N LEU A 58 -3.62 3.19 -0.02
CA LEU A 58 -2.35 3.90 -0.19
C LEU A 58 -2.20 4.56 -1.55
N ASP A 59 -3.10 4.30 -2.51
CA ASP A 59 -3.02 4.78 -3.90
C ASP A 59 -1.67 4.41 -4.54
N VAL A 60 -1.30 3.15 -4.37
CA VAL A 60 -0.03 2.57 -4.81
C VAL A 60 -0.33 1.34 -5.64
N ASP A 61 0.34 1.21 -6.78
CA ASP A 61 0.26 0.01 -7.60
C ASP A 61 0.82 -1.20 -6.82
N LEU A 62 0.13 -2.34 -6.88
CA LEU A 62 0.61 -3.59 -6.28
C LEU A 62 2.01 -3.98 -6.75
N ASN A 63 2.40 -3.61 -7.97
CA ASN A 63 3.74 -3.79 -8.51
C ASN A 63 4.80 -3.02 -7.71
N MET A 64 4.44 -1.86 -7.14
CA MET A 64 5.31 -1.06 -6.27
C MET A 64 5.43 -1.68 -4.87
N LEU A 65 4.37 -2.35 -4.40
CA LEU A 65 4.42 -3.25 -3.25
C LEU A 65 5.12 -4.55 -3.66
N LYS A 66 6.41 -4.48 -4.02
CA LYS A 66 7.23 -5.59 -4.55
C LYS A 66 7.10 -6.87 -3.70
N MET A 67 6.07 -7.66 -3.96
CA MET A 67 5.81 -8.95 -3.34
C MET A 67 6.54 -10.08 -4.06
N THR A 68 6.99 -9.83 -5.29
CA THR A 68 7.66 -10.80 -6.16
C THR A 68 8.71 -10.11 -7.01
N GLU A 69 9.79 -10.82 -7.34
CA GLU A 69 10.85 -10.41 -8.29
C GLU A 69 10.35 -10.33 -9.75
N ILE A 70 9.09 -9.95 -9.98
CA ILE A 70 8.63 -9.66 -11.33
C ILE A 70 8.99 -8.20 -11.58
N GLN A 71 10.09 -7.99 -12.29
CA GLN A 71 10.43 -6.70 -12.88
C GLN A 71 9.38 -6.37 -13.96
N TYR A 72 8.27 -5.76 -13.56
CA TYR A 72 7.35 -5.18 -14.53
C TYR A 72 7.99 -3.90 -15.08
N PHE A 73 8.38 -3.94 -16.35
CA PHE A 73 8.91 -2.80 -17.07
C PHE A 73 7.73 -1.88 -17.41
N ASP A 74 7.65 -0.72 -16.76
CA ASP A 74 6.63 0.28 -17.05
C ASP A 74 6.67 0.67 -18.54
N LYS A 75 5.56 0.41 -19.23
CA LYS A 75 5.18 1.22 -20.38
C LYS A 75 3.94 2.02 -20.01
N CYS A 76 4.17 3.32 -19.81
CA CYS A 76 3.24 4.43 -20.02
C CYS A 76 1.81 4.27 -19.47
N SER A 77 1.48 5.04 -18.43
CA SER A 77 0.19 5.73 -18.39
C SER A 77 0.31 7.09 -17.71
N GLU A 78 0.61 8.08 -18.54
CA GLU A 78 -0.01 9.41 -18.60
C GLU A 78 -0.85 9.86 -17.39
N THR A 79 -0.42 11.01 -16.88
CA THR A 79 -1.18 12.00 -16.10
C THR A 79 -2.70 11.95 -16.31
N ARG A 80 -3.44 11.38 -15.36
CA ARG A 80 -4.84 11.80 -15.15
C ARG A 80 -4.82 13.07 -14.31
N LYS A 81 -4.97 14.18 -15.03
CA LYS A 81 -5.12 15.54 -14.49
C LYS A 81 -6.21 15.54 -13.40
N HIS A 82 -5.83 16.06 -12.24
CA HIS A 82 -6.75 16.67 -11.29
C HIS A 82 -7.46 17.82 -12.01
N GLY A 83 -8.70 17.60 -12.42
CA GLY A 83 -9.54 18.57 -13.11
C GLY A 83 -10.57 19.16 -12.15
N ASP A 84 -10.21 20.32 -11.61
CA ASP A 84 -11.00 21.54 -11.42
C ASP A 84 -12.48 21.51 -11.00
N ARG A 85 -12.72 22.37 -10.00
CA ARG A 85 -13.97 23.02 -9.61
C ARG A 85 -14.72 23.68 -10.78
N LYS A 86 -16.02 23.88 -10.54
CA LYS A 86 -17.04 24.72 -11.25
C LYS A 86 -17.73 23.97 -12.39
N CYS A 87 -19.05 23.84 -12.45
CA CYS A 87 -20.15 24.67 -11.91
C CYS A 87 -21.15 23.87 -11.08
#